data_AF-A0A3L7TAJ0-F1
#
_entry.id   AF-A0A3L7TAJ0-F1
#
_cell.length_a   1.000
_cell.length_b   1.000
_cell.length_c   1.000
_cell.angle_alpha   90.00
_cell.angle_beta   90.00
_cell.angle_gamma   90.00
#
_symmetry.space_group_name_H-M   'P 1'
#
loop_
_entity.id
_entity.type
_entity.pdbx_description
1 polymer ?
#
loop_
_entity_poly.entity_id
_entity_poly.type
_entity_poly.pdbx_seq_one_letter_code
_entity_poly.pdbx_strand_id
1 'polypeptide(L)'
;MKLKVVIGIEPRAQLFRRVLTQDFSLTYPVTYPVTYPMKTFNRTSTLLSSTFIAATALAIAACANAADYQFFVDFDGGYRAEGLFSTKPDAPLSFTEANPNFPNTTFNTQYLQSMSLAVLQGGSAIDAGSTVIKGVSYEAFLHLAFDATTTPTVSAADISTQRGGVTSYYFLSNGVNPKGVTVPFGSTGYNLFRFTISTNSIEYLASGSAFTVTAVPAPGAAALLVLGALAGRRRRA
;
A
#
# COMPACT_ATOMS: atom_id res chain seq x y z
N MET A 1 9.59 29.33 46.29
CA MET A 1 9.39 28.08 45.52
C MET A 1 9.81 28.35 44.09
N LYS A 2 10.96 27.83 43.65
CA LYS A 2 11.53 28.09 42.31
C LYS A 2 11.23 26.87 41.43
N LEU A 3 10.41 27.05 40.39
CA LEU A 3 10.25 26.05 39.34
C LEU A 3 10.97 26.55 38.09
N LYS A 4 12.04 25.84 37.72
CA LYS A 4 12.85 26.06 36.53
C LYS A 4 12.46 24.96 35.55
N VAL A 5 11.63 25.27 34.55
CA VAL A 5 11.36 24.34 33.45
C VAL A 5 12.13 24.86 32.24
N VAL A 6 13.18 24.13 31.90
CA VAL A 6 13.96 24.28 30.67
C VAL A 6 13.26 23.42 29.63
N ILE A 7 12.67 24.03 28.60
CA ILE A 7 12.20 23.30 27.42
C ILE A 7 13.29 23.44 26.36
N GLY A 8 13.98 22.32 26.13
CA GLY A 8 15.01 22.19 25.11
C GLY A 8 14.43 22.28 23.70
N ILE A 9 15.19 22.97 22.86
CA ILE A 9 14.94 23.25 21.45
C ILE A 9 15.30 22.00 20.63
N GLU A 10 14.42 21.54 19.73
CA GLU A 10 14.81 20.69 18.61
C GLU A 10 14.49 21.37 17.26
N PRO A 11 15.41 21.32 16.28
CA PRO A 11 15.35 22.09 15.06
C PRO A 11 14.45 21.40 14.02
N ARG A 12 13.35 22.06 13.64
CA ARG A 12 12.57 21.69 12.45
C ARG A 12 13.31 22.17 11.21
N ALA A 13 14.01 21.25 10.55
CA ALA A 13 14.47 21.45 9.18
C ALA A 13 13.26 21.55 8.24
N GLN A 14 13.27 22.66 7.52
CA GLN A 14 12.40 23.04 6.42
C GLN A 14 12.50 22.02 5.27
N LEU A 15 11.46 21.91 4.44
CA LEU A 15 11.56 22.08 2.98
C LEU A 15 10.18 21.91 2.29
N PHE A 16 9.75 22.99 1.64
CA PHE A 16 8.78 23.13 0.55
C PHE A 16 7.28 22.81 0.77
N ARG A 17 6.49 23.87 1.03
CA ARG A 17 5.24 24.08 0.30
C ARG A 17 5.03 25.57 0.03
N ARG A 18 5.26 25.98 -1.21
CA ARG A 18 4.98 27.31 -1.74
C ARG A 18 3.46 27.44 -1.88
N VAL A 19 2.81 28.11 -0.92
CA VAL A 19 1.41 28.54 -1.03
C VAL A 19 1.40 29.85 -1.79
N LEU A 20 0.92 29.83 -3.03
CA LEU A 20 0.57 31.05 -3.77
C LEU A 20 -0.89 31.38 -3.42
N THR A 21 -1.06 32.36 -2.54
CA THR A 21 -2.29 33.14 -2.38
C THR A 21 -2.50 33.97 -3.63
N GLN A 22 -3.72 33.98 -4.15
CA GLN A 22 -4.20 35.08 -4.97
C GLN A 22 -5.67 35.33 -4.65
N ASP A 23 -5.88 36.36 -3.83
CA ASP A 23 -7.17 36.97 -3.55
C ASP A 23 -7.69 37.68 -4.81
N PHE A 24 -8.98 37.54 -5.12
CA PHE A 24 -9.67 38.50 -5.99
C PHE A 24 -11.07 38.79 -5.47
N SER A 25 -11.26 40.04 -5.04
CA SER A 25 -12.54 40.65 -4.70
C SER A 25 -13.41 40.84 -5.95
N LEU A 26 -14.70 40.54 -5.83
CA LEU A 26 -15.72 40.81 -6.85
C LEU A 26 -16.45 42.12 -6.52
N THR A 27 -16.28 43.13 -7.37
CA THR A 27 -17.16 44.29 -7.45
C THR A 27 -17.69 44.37 -8.89
N TYR A 28 -19.01 44.28 -9.07
CA TYR A 28 -19.69 44.41 -10.38
C TYR A 28 -19.92 45.91 -10.70
N PRO A 29 -19.98 46.30 -12.00
CA PRO A 29 -21.30 46.35 -12.65
C PRO A 29 -21.35 45.90 -14.13
N VAL A 30 -22.58 45.59 -14.56
CA VAL A 30 -23.10 45.17 -15.88
C VAL A 30 -23.02 46.34 -16.88
N THR A 31 -22.71 46.23 -18.20
CA THR A 31 -23.56 45.83 -19.37
C THR A 31 -22.75 46.25 -20.64
N TYR A 32 -22.48 45.51 -21.73
CA TYR A 32 -23.28 44.93 -22.83
C TYR A 32 -22.33 44.07 -23.73
N PRO A 33 -22.82 43.22 -24.66
CA PRO A 33 -22.09 42.07 -25.17
C PRO A 33 -21.22 42.39 -26.39
N VAL A 34 -19.99 41.88 -26.41
CA VAL A 34 -19.23 41.67 -27.66
C VAL A 34 -19.06 40.18 -27.84
N THR A 35 -19.66 39.68 -28.92
CA THR A 35 -19.57 38.30 -29.38
C THR A 35 -18.14 38.02 -29.83
N TYR A 36 -17.42 37.20 -29.08
CA TYR A 36 -16.18 36.58 -29.55
C TYR A 36 -16.50 35.16 -30.05
N PRO A 37 -15.90 34.69 -31.15
CA PRO A 37 -16.08 33.32 -31.59
C PRO A 37 -15.54 32.36 -30.52
N MET A 38 -16.44 31.64 -29.84
CA MET A 38 -16.04 30.48 -29.05
C MET A 38 -15.49 29.43 -30.01
N LYS A 39 -14.17 29.26 -30.04
CA LYS A 39 -13.58 27.98 -30.39
C LYS A 39 -14.13 26.97 -29.40
N THR A 40 -14.99 26.07 -29.88
CA THR A 40 -15.48 24.93 -29.13
C THR A 40 -14.27 24.08 -28.75
N PHE A 41 -13.78 24.26 -27.52
CA PHE A 41 -12.81 23.35 -26.95
C PHE A 41 -13.60 22.10 -26.53
N ASN A 42 -13.71 21.14 -27.45
CA ASN A 42 -14.08 19.78 -27.09
C ASN A 42 -13.02 19.27 -26.09
N ARG A 43 -13.25 19.47 -24.79
CA ARG A 43 -12.57 18.69 -23.74
C ARG A 43 -13.16 17.29 -23.79
N THR A 44 -12.69 16.49 -24.74
CA THR A 44 -12.57 15.05 -24.53
C THR A 44 -11.67 14.87 -23.31
N SER A 45 -12.29 14.70 -22.14
CA SER A 45 -11.59 14.23 -20.94
C SER A 45 -11.10 12.82 -21.21
N THR A 46 -9.90 12.70 -21.76
CA THR A 46 -9.15 11.46 -21.72
C THR A 46 -8.78 11.25 -20.26
N LEU A 47 -9.58 10.41 -19.59
CA LEU A 47 -9.22 9.74 -18.34
C LEU A 47 -7.76 9.32 -18.45
N LEU A 48 -6.92 9.90 -17.59
CA LEU A 48 -5.56 9.45 -17.37
C LEU A 48 -5.66 8.01 -16.88
N SER A 49 -5.56 7.09 -17.82
CA SER A 49 -5.37 5.67 -17.53
C SER A 49 -4.01 5.57 -16.88
N SER A 50 -4.00 5.25 -15.58
CA SER A 50 -2.80 5.03 -14.79
C SER A 50 -1.89 4.06 -15.54
N THR A 51 -0.78 4.57 -16.06
CA THR A 51 0.25 3.75 -16.71
C THR A 51 0.86 2.82 -15.67
N PHE A 52 0.61 1.52 -15.82
CA PHE A 52 1.36 0.47 -15.15
C PHE A 52 2.84 0.61 -15.51
N ILE A 53 3.69 0.82 -14.51
CA ILE A 53 5.13 0.65 -14.68
C ILE A 53 5.38 -0.86 -14.74
N ALA A 54 5.68 -1.36 -15.94
CA ALA A 54 6.20 -2.71 -16.11
C ALA A 54 7.63 -2.74 -15.52
N ALA A 55 7.78 -3.33 -14.34
CA ALA A 55 9.08 -3.58 -13.75
C ALA A 55 9.66 -4.86 -14.36
N THR A 56 10.71 -4.71 -15.17
CA THR A 56 11.57 -5.80 -15.62
C THR A 56 12.16 -6.54 -14.42
N ALA A 57 11.86 -7.83 -14.28
CA ALA A 57 12.46 -8.71 -13.29
C ALA A 57 13.98 -8.83 -13.58
N LEU A 58 14.80 -8.43 -12.60
CA LEU A 58 16.25 -8.63 -12.63
C LEU A 58 16.67 -9.50 -11.44
N ALA A 59 17.40 -10.57 -11.75
CA ALA A 59 18.02 -11.59 -10.92
C ALA A 59 17.97 -11.39 -9.39
N ILE A 60 17.22 -12.27 -8.71
CA ILE A 60 17.30 -12.47 -7.26
C ILE A 60 18.64 -13.15 -6.97
N ALA A 61 19.63 -12.37 -6.50
CA ALA A 61 20.76 -12.95 -5.80
C ALA A 61 20.25 -13.47 -4.45
N ALA A 62 20.20 -14.80 -4.31
CA ALA A 62 19.81 -15.48 -3.09
C ALA A 62 20.85 -15.24 -1.99
N CYS A 63 20.64 -14.19 -1.21
CA CYS A 63 21.24 -14.01 0.11
C CYS A 63 20.24 -13.29 0.99
N ALA A 64 20.05 -13.83 2.20
CA ALA A 64 19.20 -13.29 3.25
C ALA A 64 19.45 -11.78 3.42
N ASN A 65 18.57 -10.98 2.84
CA ASN A 65 18.59 -9.53 2.89
C ASN A 65 17.14 -9.09 3.06
N ALA A 66 16.92 -8.09 3.91
CA ALA A 66 15.63 -7.44 4.04
C ALA A 66 15.18 -7.00 2.64
N ALA A 67 14.00 -7.45 2.24
CA ALA A 67 13.44 -7.19 0.93
C ALA A 67 12.10 -6.48 1.07
N ASP A 68 11.87 -5.52 0.19
CA ASP A 68 10.63 -4.79 0.10
C ASP A 68 9.77 -5.38 -1.02
N TYR A 69 8.49 -5.57 -0.74
CA TYR A 69 7.50 -6.06 -1.69
C TYR A 69 6.32 -5.11 -1.70
N GLN A 70 5.83 -4.81 -2.89
CA GLN A 70 4.55 -4.15 -3.09
C GLN A 70 3.55 -5.18 -3.58
N PHE A 71 2.30 -5.03 -3.16
CA PHE A 71 1.22 -5.90 -3.59
C PHE A 71 -0.03 -5.12 -3.93
N PHE A 72 -0.89 -5.74 -4.73
CA PHE A 72 -2.25 -5.29 -4.91
C PHE A 72 -3.21 -6.44 -5.25
N VAL A 73 -4.48 -6.19 -4.96
CA VAL A 73 -5.63 -7.01 -5.36
C VAL A 73 -6.65 -6.04 -5.96
N ASP A 74 -7.01 -6.29 -7.21
CA ASP A 74 -8.15 -5.62 -7.84
C ASP A 74 -9.40 -6.45 -7.56
N PHE A 75 -10.46 -5.78 -7.12
CA PHE A 75 -11.74 -6.41 -6.84
C PHE A 75 -12.83 -5.86 -7.75
N ASP A 76 -13.93 -6.61 -7.82
CA ASP A 76 -15.17 -6.14 -8.42
C ASP A 76 -15.65 -4.83 -7.77
N GLY A 77 -16.51 -4.08 -8.47
CA GLY A 77 -17.10 -2.86 -7.93
C GLY A 77 -16.15 -1.66 -7.80
N GLY A 78 -14.96 -1.72 -8.42
CA GLY A 78 -14.01 -0.61 -8.45
C GLY A 78 -13.20 -0.45 -7.16
N TYR A 79 -13.14 -1.49 -6.33
CA TYR A 79 -12.27 -1.56 -5.16
C TYR A 79 -10.88 -2.07 -5.54
N ARG A 80 -9.86 -1.57 -4.83
CA ARG A 80 -8.48 -2.06 -4.93
C ARG A 80 -7.86 -2.04 -3.54
N ALA A 81 -7.21 -3.13 -3.16
CA ALA A 81 -6.34 -3.18 -1.99
C ALA A 81 -4.90 -3.12 -2.48
N GLU A 82 -4.09 -2.22 -1.94
CA GLU A 82 -2.69 -2.13 -2.26
C GLU A 82 -1.87 -1.90 -0.99
N GLY A 83 -0.63 -2.36 -1.00
CA GLY A 83 0.18 -2.28 0.20
C GLY A 83 1.64 -2.60 -0.04
N LEU A 84 2.39 -2.48 1.05
CA LEU A 84 3.82 -2.74 1.10
C LEU A 84 4.08 -3.65 2.29
N PHE A 85 4.97 -4.62 2.13
CA PHE A 85 5.56 -5.30 3.27
C PHE A 85 7.07 -5.43 3.07
N SER A 86 7.80 -5.40 4.18
CA SER A 86 9.23 -5.65 4.21
C SER A 86 9.52 -6.88 5.05
N THR A 87 10.53 -7.64 4.66
CA THR A 87 11.00 -8.80 5.41
C THR A 87 12.16 -8.43 6.33
N LYS A 88 12.36 -9.20 7.39
CA LYS A 88 13.56 -9.14 8.19
C LYS A 88 14.77 -9.66 7.41
N PRO A 89 16.01 -9.28 7.79
CA PRO A 89 17.22 -9.72 7.11
C PRO A 89 17.38 -11.24 7.00
N ASP A 90 16.86 -12.00 7.97
CA ASP A 90 16.98 -13.45 8.08
C ASP A 90 15.75 -14.22 7.59
N ALA A 91 14.77 -13.54 6.98
CA ALA A 91 13.59 -14.20 6.44
C ALA A 91 13.97 -15.16 5.29
N PRO A 92 13.47 -16.40 5.28
CA PRO A 92 13.66 -17.30 4.16
C PRO A 92 12.86 -16.81 2.94
N LEU A 93 13.20 -17.30 1.74
CA LEU A 93 12.49 -16.93 0.51
C LEU A 93 11.03 -17.40 0.50
N SER A 94 10.67 -18.39 1.31
CA SER A 94 9.30 -18.85 1.49
C SER A 94 9.01 -19.00 2.98
N PHE A 95 7.94 -18.37 3.47
CA PHE A 95 7.53 -18.45 4.87
C PHE A 95 6.02 -18.31 5.03
N THR A 96 5.54 -18.71 6.21
CA THR A 96 4.22 -18.33 6.71
C THR A 96 4.41 -17.53 7.98
N GLU A 97 3.85 -16.33 7.99
CA GLU A 97 3.72 -15.50 9.18
C GLU A 97 2.28 -15.59 9.67
N ALA A 98 2.08 -15.95 10.93
CA ALA A 98 0.78 -15.98 11.56
C ALA A 98 0.92 -15.67 13.05
N ASN A 99 -0.14 -15.19 13.69
CA ASN A 99 -0.13 -14.94 15.13
C ASN A 99 0.06 -16.25 15.92
N PRO A 100 1.19 -16.44 16.63
CA PRO A 100 1.43 -17.66 17.39
C PRO A 100 0.61 -17.73 18.69
N ASN A 101 0.10 -16.59 19.17
CA ASN A 101 -0.55 -16.45 20.48
C ASN A 101 -1.97 -15.89 20.34
N PHE A 102 -2.71 -16.29 19.30
CA PHE A 102 -4.10 -15.89 19.12
C PHE A 102 -4.91 -16.14 20.41
N PRO A 103 -5.72 -15.18 20.90
CA PRO A 103 -6.17 -13.94 20.25
C PRO A 103 -5.38 -12.67 20.61
N ASN A 104 -4.15 -12.76 21.11
CA ASN A 104 -3.38 -11.56 21.48
C ASN A 104 -3.14 -10.67 20.26
N THR A 105 -3.57 -9.42 20.34
CA THR A 105 -3.47 -8.46 19.22
C THR A 105 -2.04 -8.05 18.92
N THR A 106 -1.16 -8.09 19.93
CA THR A 106 0.23 -7.64 19.78
C THR A 106 1.20 -8.81 19.89
N PHE A 107 2.01 -9.03 18.87
CA PHE A 107 3.05 -10.06 18.88
C PHE A 107 4.25 -9.68 18.02
N ASN A 108 5.42 -10.21 18.37
CA ASN A 108 6.60 -10.10 17.51
C ASN A 108 6.43 -11.04 16.32
N THR A 109 6.41 -10.46 15.13
CA THR A 109 6.46 -11.24 13.88
C THR A 109 7.79 -11.98 13.80
N GLN A 110 7.84 -13.11 13.09
CA GLN A 110 9.07 -13.85 12.88
C GLN A 110 9.86 -13.30 11.70
N TYR A 111 9.19 -13.06 10.57
CA TYR A 111 9.80 -12.78 9.27
C TYR A 111 9.45 -11.41 8.70
N LEU A 112 8.36 -10.79 9.16
CA LEU A 112 7.98 -9.45 8.72
C LEU A 112 8.70 -8.35 9.49
N GLN A 113 9.06 -7.27 8.82
CA GLN A 113 9.63 -6.06 9.43
C GLN A 113 8.63 -4.91 9.43
N SER A 114 7.83 -4.79 8.36
CA SER A 114 6.70 -3.88 8.27
C SER A 114 5.62 -4.43 7.34
N MET A 115 4.38 -3.97 7.52
CA MET A 115 3.27 -4.26 6.62
C MET A 115 2.26 -3.13 6.68
N SER A 116 1.84 -2.64 5.52
CA SER A 116 0.79 -1.66 5.34
C SER A 116 -0.22 -2.09 4.30
N LEU A 117 -1.44 -1.57 4.45
CA LEU A 117 -2.53 -1.75 3.52
C LEU A 117 -3.26 -0.42 3.34
N ALA A 118 -3.62 -0.12 2.10
CA ALA A 118 -4.56 0.90 1.71
C ALA A 118 -5.67 0.25 0.88
N VAL A 119 -6.90 0.70 1.09
CA VAL A 119 -8.06 0.32 0.30
C VAL A 119 -8.53 1.54 -0.46
N LEU A 120 -8.71 1.39 -1.77
CA LEU A 120 -9.15 2.42 -2.69
C LEU A 120 -10.52 2.04 -3.26
N GLN A 121 -11.32 3.05 -3.56
CA GLN A 121 -12.56 2.92 -4.33
C GLN A 121 -12.61 4.03 -5.38
N GLY A 122 -12.81 3.66 -6.65
CA GLY A 122 -12.82 4.63 -7.75
C GLY A 122 -11.51 5.44 -7.86
N GLY A 123 -10.38 4.85 -7.47
CA GLY A 123 -9.05 5.48 -7.51
C GLY A 123 -8.70 6.38 -6.33
N SER A 124 -9.59 6.54 -5.34
CA SER A 124 -9.30 7.30 -4.11
C SER A 124 -9.16 6.37 -2.91
N ALA A 125 -8.15 6.60 -2.07
CA ALA A 125 -8.00 5.86 -0.82
C ALA A 125 -9.19 6.16 0.13
N ILE A 126 -9.90 5.12 0.54
CA ILE A 126 -11.00 5.18 1.50
C ILE A 126 -10.55 4.82 2.92
N ASP A 127 -9.48 4.03 3.05
CA ASP A 127 -8.83 3.77 4.33
C ASP A 127 -7.38 3.27 4.13
N ALA A 128 -6.55 3.44 5.15
CA ALA A 128 -5.19 2.92 5.17
C ALA A 128 -4.69 2.69 6.60
N GLY A 129 -3.79 1.72 6.76
CA GLY A 129 -3.18 1.39 8.04
C GLY A 129 -1.93 0.55 7.91
N SER A 130 -1.31 0.29 9.07
CA SER A 130 -0.13 -0.57 9.19
C SER A 130 -0.33 -1.54 10.33
N THR A 131 -0.33 -2.82 10.01
CA THR A 131 -0.51 -3.91 10.97
C THR A 131 0.82 -4.33 11.58
N VAL A 132 1.93 -4.22 10.85
CA VAL A 132 3.27 -4.56 11.33
C VAL A 132 4.16 -3.32 11.28
N ILE A 133 4.74 -2.96 12.43
CA ILE A 133 5.65 -1.83 12.59
C ILE A 133 6.87 -2.30 13.37
N LYS A 134 8.06 -2.17 12.77
CA LYS A 134 9.34 -2.56 13.39
C LYS A 134 9.34 -4.01 13.90
N GLY A 135 8.77 -4.93 13.14
CA GLY A 135 8.68 -6.35 13.47
C GLY A 135 7.63 -6.71 14.52
N VAL A 136 6.77 -5.75 14.93
CA VAL A 136 5.67 -6.00 15.87
C VAL A 136 4.34 -5.90 15.12
N SER A 137 3.55 -6.96 15.14
CA SER A 137 2.16 -6.96 14.67
C SER A 137 1.24 -6.40 15.75
N TYR A 138 0.21 -5.65 15.33
CA TYR A 138 -0.89 -5.14 16.15
C TYR A 138 -2.26 -5.69 15.69
N GLU A 139 -2.24 -6.70 14.83
CA GLU A 139 -3.42 -7.36 14.27
C GLU A 139 -3.48 -8.81 14.76
N ALA A 140 -4.56 -9.19 15.45
CA ALA A 140 -4.70 -10.53 16.01
C ALA A 140 -4.81 -11.59 14.90
N PHE A 141 -5.38 -11.22 13.76
CA PHE A 141 -5.68 -12.11 12.63
C PHE A 141 -4.64 -12.07 11.51
N LEU A 142 -3.46 -11.46 11.73
CA LEU A 142 -2.43 -11.40 10.70
C LEU A 142 -2.07 -12.82 10.24
N HIS A 143 -2.21 -13.06 8.93
CA HIS A 143 -1.74 -14.26 8.26
C HIS A 143 -1.14 -13.88 6.90
N LEU A 144 0.07 -14.35 6.58
CA LEU A 144 0.70 -14.19 5.28
C LEU A 144 1.51 -15.44 4.95
N ALA A 145 1.09 -16.20 3.93
CA ALA A 145 1.91 -17.24 3.32
C ALA A 145 2.52 -16.71 2.04
N PHE A 146 3.84 -16.48 2.06
CA PHE A 146 4.60 -15.81 1.02
C PHE A 146 5.68 -16.73 0.45
N ASP A 147 5.86 -16.70 -0.87
CA ASP A 147 6.88 -17.45 -1.60
C ASP A 147 7.52 -16.58 -2.69
N ALA A 148 8.84 -16.35 -2.59
CA ALA A 148 9.68 -15.65 -3.56
C ALA A 148 10.77 -16.54 -4.18
N THR A 149 10.62 -17.86 -4.14
CA THR A 149 11.60 -18.81 -4.71
C THR A 149 11.77 -18.66 -6.22
N THR A 150 10.73 -18.22 -6.93
CA THR A 150 10.75 -17.98 -8.38
C THR A 150 10.19 -16.61 -8.72
N THR A 151 8.86 -16.49 -8.71
CA THR A 151 8.13 -15.22 -8.79
C THR A 151 7.45 -15.01 -7.45
N PRO A 152 7.53 -13.80 -6.85
CA PRO A 152 6.81 -13.51 -5.62
C PRO A 152 5.32 -13.87 -5.76
N THR A 153 4.80 -14.64 -4.81
CA THR A 153 3.40 -15.02 -4.71
C THR A 153 2.95 -15.02 -3.26
N VAL A 154 1.66 -14.81 -3.06
CA VAL A 154 0.99 -14.95 -1.77
C VAL A 154 -0.13 -15.96 -1.95
N SER A 155 -0.13 -17.02 -1.16
CA SER A 155 -1.15 -18.09 -1.22
C SER A 155 -2.21 -17.98 -0.13
N ALA A 156 -1.89 -17.28 0.96
CA ALA A 156 -2.79 -16.99 2.06
C ALA A 156 -2.52 -15.57 2.58
N ALA A 157 -3.58 -14.78 2.73
CA ALA A 157 -3.50 -13.42 3.25
C ALA A 157 -4.71 -13.13 4.13
N ASP A 158 -4.47 -12.67 5.35
CA ASP A 158 -5.39 -11.93 6.20
C ASP A 158 -4.66 -10.64 6.61
N ILE A 159 -5.01 -9.53 5.95
CA ILE A 159 -4.33 -8.24 6.08
C ILE A 159 -5.37 -7.14 6.27
N SER A 160 -5.17 -6.26 7.25
CA SER A 160 -6.13 -5.21 7.58
C SER A 160 -5.53 -3.80 7.47
N THR A 161 -6.42 -2.80 7.42
CA THR A 161 -6.08 -1.39 7.62
C THR A 161 -6.15 -0.99 9.11
N GLN A 162 -6.25 -1.97 10.03
CA GLN A 162 -6.45 -1.70 11.44
C GLN A 162 -5.30 -0.85 12.00
N ARG A 163 -5.68 0.19 12.74
CA ARG A 163 -4.78 1.07 13.50
C ARG A 163 -5.46 1.45 14.82
N GLY A 164 -4.67 1.84 15.82
CA GLY A 164 -5.23 2.26 17.11
C GLY A 164 -6.24 3.40 16.97
N GLY A 165 -7.39 3.28 17.66
CA GLY A 165 -8.39 4.36 17.76
C GLY A 165 -9.38 4.48 16.60
N VAL A 166 -9.46 3.49 15.69
CA VAL A 166 -10.50 3.46 14.65
C VAL A 166 -11.79 2.79 15.12
N THR A 167 -12.91 3.13 14.49
CA THR A 167 -14.23 2.54 14.73
C THR A 167 -14.59 1.44 13.72
N SER A 168 -13.99 1.51 12.54
CA SER A 168 -14.05 0.48 11.50
C SER A 168 -12.72 0.41 10.76
N TYR A 169 -12.41 -0.75 10.20
CA TYR A 169 -11.28 -0.96 9.31
C TYR A 169 -11.67 -1.90 8.18
N TYR A 170 -10.85 -1.97 7.14
CA TYR A 170 -11.02 -2.90 6.04
C TYR A 170 -10.04 -4.05 6.18
N PHE A 171 -10.44 -5.24 5.76
CA PHE A 171 -9.53 -6.37 5.69
C PHE A 171 -9.73 -7.16 4.40
N LEU A 172 -8.59 -7.57 3.85
CA LEU A 172 -8.47 -8.51 2.75
C LEU A 172 -8.27 -9.90 3.34
N SER A 173 -9.05 -10.87 2.89
CA SER A 173 -8.92 -12.26 3.29
C SER A 173 -9.21 -13.24 2.15
N ASN A 174 -8.40 -14.30 2.01
CA ASN A 174 -8.80 -15.53 1.31
C ASN A 174 -8.99 -16.73 2.25
N GLY A 175 -9.04 -16.47 3.57
CA GLY A 175 -9.44 -17.41 4.63
C GLY A 175 -10.86 -17.18 5.15
N VAL A 176 -11.58 -16.20 4.60
CA VAL A 176 -12.98 -15.88 4.93
C VAL A 176 -13.79 -15.80 3.65
N ASN A 177 -14.91 -16.52 3.59
CA ASN A 177 -15.81 -16.50 2.44
C ASN A 177 -16.75 -15.28 2.46
N PRO A 178 -17.47 -14.96 1.37
CA PRO A 178 -18.36 -13.80 1.31
C PRO A 178 -19.49 -13.77 2.35
N LYS A 179 -19.78 -14.89 3.04
CA LYS A 179 -20.75 -14.96 4.14
C LYS A 179 -20.13 -14.62 5.50
N GLY A 180 -18.86 -14.22 5.55
CA GLY A 180 -18.12 -13.94 6.77
C GLY A 180 -17.71 -15.20 7.55
N VAL A 181 -17.70 -16.37 6.91
CA VAL A 181 -17.34 -17.64 7.55
C VAL A 181 -15.91 -18.02 7.21
N THR A 182 -15.13 -18.40 8.23
CA THR A 182 -13.77 -18.93 8.05
C THR A 182 -13.79 -20.19 7.20
N VAL A 183 -12.89 -20.24 6.22
CA VAL A 183 -12.69 -21.35 5.28
C VAL A 183 -11.19 -21.61 5.13
N PRO A 184 -10.78 -22.79 4.63
CA PRO A 184 -9.38 -23.02 4.31
C PRO A 184 -8.86 -21.98 3.31
N PHE A 185 -7.64 -21.47 3.54
CA PHE A 185 -7.01 -20.54 2.61
C PHE A 185 -6.93 -21.12 1.20
N GLY A 186 -7.23 -20.29 0.21
CA GLY A 186 -7.24 -20.68 -1.21
C GLY A 186 -8.48 -21.46 -1.67
N SER A 187 -9.43 -21.75 -0.77
CA SER A 187 -10.73 -22.34 -1.16
C SER A 187 -11.67 -21.33 -1.83
N THR A 188 -11.40 -20.03 -1.68
CA THR A 188 -12.08 -18.92 -2.33
C THR A 188 -11.05 -17.97 -2.95
N GLY A 189 -11.51 -17.05 -3.80
CA GLY A 189 -10.71 -15.87 -4.15
C GLY A 189 -10.48 -14.95 -2.95
N TYR A 190 -9.73 -13.87 -3.15
CA TYR A 190 -9.55 -12.84 -2.14
C TYR A 190 -10.83 -12.02 -1.99
N ASN A 191 -11.27 -11.82 -0.76
CA ASN A 191 -12.48 -11.10 -0.43
C ASN A 191 -12.11 -9.85 0.37
N LEU A 192 -12.76 -8.74 0.05
CA LEU A 192 -12.65 -7.49 0.77
C LEU A 192 -13.85 -7.34 1.70
N PHE A 193 -13.57 -6.97 2.93
CA PHE A 193 -14.58 -6.73 3.94
C PHE A 193 -14.34 -5.41 4.66
N ARG A 194 -15.41 -4.88 5.25
CA ARG A 194 -15.35 -3.84 6.27
C ARG A 194 -15.73 -4.45 7.62
N PHE A 195 -14.90 -4.25 8.62
CA PHE A 195 -15.18 -4.63 9.99
C PHE A 195 -15.58 -3.41 10.81
N THR A 196 -16.67 -3.51 11.56
CA THR A 196 -17.10 -2.48 12.52
C THR A 196 -16.87 -2.96 13.94
N ILE A 197 -16.00 -2.26 14.68
CA ILE A 197 -15.53 -2.68 16.01
C ILE A 197 -16.65 -2.63 17.04
N SER A 198 -17.46 -1.57 17.04
CA SER A 198 -18.52 -1.37 18.05
C SER A 198 -19.62 -2.43 18.00
N THR A 199 -19.88 -2.99 16.82
CA THR A 199 -20.94 -4.00 16.59
C THR A 199 -20.37 -5.40 16.36
N ASN A 200 -19.05 -5.55 16.34
CA ASN A 200 -18.36 -6.81 16.01
C ASN A 200 -18.93 -7.45 14.73
N SER A 201 -19.09 -6.66 13.67
CA SER A 201 -19.76 -7.08 12.44
C SER A 201 -18.85 -6.94 11.22
N ILE A 202 -19.01 -7.90 10.31
CA ILE A 202 -18.31 -7.99 9.03
C ILE A 202 -19.31 -7.68 7.92
N GLU A 203 -18.97 -6.74 7.05
CA GLU A 203 -19.67 -6.43 5.82
C GLU A 203 -18.81 -6.87 4.63
N TYR A 204 -19.34 -7.76 3.79
CA TYR A 204 -18.69 -8.14 2.52
C TYR A 204 -18.85 -7.03 1.48
N LEU A 205 -17.76 -6.69 0.80
CA LEU A 205 -17.74 -5.61 -0.19
C LEU A 205 -17.53 -6.13 -1.61
N ALA A 206 -16.50 -6.96 -1.83
CA ALA A 206 -16.13 -7.42 -3.16
C ALA A 206 -15.21 -8.65 -3.15
N SER A 207 -15.08 -9.30 -4.30
CA SER A 207 -14.14 -10.40 -4.56
C SER A 207 -13.11 -10.02 -5.61
N GLY A 208 -11.92 -10.60 -5.50
CA GLY A 208 -10.80 -10.49 -6.44
C GLY A 208 -10.14 -11.85 -6.61
N SER A 209 -9.76 -12.19 -7.85
CA SER A 209 -9.24 -13.52 -8.17
C SER A 209 -7.72 -13.64 -8.07
N ALA A 210 -7.00 -12.52 -7.97
CA ALA A 210 -5.55 -12.50 -8.07
C ALA A 210 -4.92 -11.57 -7.04
N PHE A 211 -3.90 -12.08 -6.36
CA PHE A 211 -3.01 -11.29 -5.51
C PHE A 211 -1.69 -11.12 -6.25
N THR A 212 -1.44 -9.90 -6.72
CA THR A 212 -0.21 -9.56 -7.41
C THR A 212 0.79 -9.04 -6.40
N VAL A 213 1.98 -9.61 -6.38
CA VAL A 213 3.08 -9.13 -5.54
C VAL A 213 4.34 -9.02 -6.39
N THR A 214 5.09 -7.96 -6.18
CA THR A 214 6.34 -7.68 -6.91
C THR A 214 7.39 -7.19 -5.95
N ALA A 215 8.62 -7.68 -6.12
CA ALA A 215 9.78 -7.14 -5.40
C ALA A 215 10.02 -5.68 -5.79
N VAL A 216 10.30 -4.84 -4.80
CA VAL A 216 10.71 -3.45 -5.00
C VAL A 216 12.24 -3.44 -5.11
N PRO A 217 12.82 -2.98 -6.23
CA PRO A 217 14.27 -2.93 -6.37
C PRO A 217 14.90 -2.02 -5.33
N ALA A 218 15.98 -2.49 -4.69
CA ALA A 218 16.77 -1.65 -3.81
C ALA A 218 17.28 -0.40 -4.56
N PRO A 219 17.38 0.78 -3.92
CA PRO A 219 17.80 2.03 -4.57
C PRO A 219 19.12 1.97 -5.37
N GLY A 220 20.00 0.99 -5.11
CA GLY A 220 21.25 0.77 -5.84
C GLY A 220 21.20 -0.25 -6.99
N ALA A 221 20.18 -1.12 -7.07
CA ALA A 221 20.12 -2.19 -8.07
C ALA A 221 19.86 -1.66 -9.49
N ALA A 222 19.09 -0.57 -9.61
CA ALA A 222 18.83 0.10 -10.89
C ALA A 222 20.08 0.80 -11.46
N ALA A 223 20.98 1.27 -10.61
CA ALA A 223 22.18 2.02 -11.03
C ALA A 223 23.23 1.11 -11.71
N LEU A 224 23.36 -0.15 -11.29
CA LEU A 224 24.30 -1.11 -11.86
C LEU A 224 23.91 -1.58 -13.28
N LEU A 225 22.61 -1.69 -13.57
CA LEU A 225 22.08 -1.99 -14.91
C LEU A 225 22.44 -0.91 -15.94
N VAL A 226 22.36 0.36 -15.54
CA VAL A 226 22.68 1.51 -16.40
C VAL A 226 24.19 1.58 -16.68
N LEU A 227 25.03 1.26 -15.70
CA LEU A 227 26.48 1.23 -15.87
C LEU A 227 26.96 0.05 -16.74
N GLY A 228 26.34 -1.12 -16.62
CA GLY A 228 26.65 -2.29 -17.46
C GLY A 228 26.33 -2.06 -18.94
N ALA A 229 25.19 -1.41 -19.24
CA ALA A 229 24.80 -1.06 -20.61
C ALA A 229 25.74 -0.03 -21.26
N LEU A 230 26.29 0.89 -20.47
CA LEU A 230 27.27 1.89 -20.94
C LEU A 230 28.67 1.29 -21.12
N ALA A 231 29.08 0.35 -20.25
CA ALA A 231 30.37 -0.34 -20.36
C ALA A 231 30.43 -1.29 -21.57
N GLY A 232 29.32 -1.95 -21.92
CA GLY A 232 29.22 -2.81 -23.11
C GLY A 232 29.31 -2.03 -24.43
N ARG A 233 28.93 -0.75 -24.43
CA ARG A 233 28.97 0.11 -25.63
C ARG A 233 30.38 0.64 -25.96
N ARG A 234 31.34 0.54 -25.03
CA ARG A 234 32.75 0.95 -25.25
C ARG A 234 33.68 -0.15 -25.77
N ARG A 235 33.21 -1.40 -25.93
CA ARG A 235 34.01 -2.49 -26.52
C ARG A 235 33.73 -2.77 -28.00
N ARG A 236 32.94 -1.91 -28.67
CA ARG A 236 32.76 -1.90 -30.12
C ARG A 236 32.85 -0.46 -30.63
N ALA A 237 34.07 0.06 -30.67
CA ALA A 237 34.48 1.17 -31.50
C ALA A 237 35.95 0.92 -31.88
#